data_AF-A0A3D2J975-F1
#
_entry.id   AF-A0A3D2J975-F1
#
_cell.length_a   1.000
_cell.length_b   1.000
_cell.length_c   1.000
_cell.angle_alpha   90.00
_cell.angle_beta   90.00
_cell.angle_gamma   90.00
#
_symmetry.space_group_name_H-M   'P 1'
#
loop_
_entity.id
_entity.type
_entity.pdbx_description
1 polymer ?
#
loop_
_entity_poly.entity_id
_entity_poly.type
_entity_poly.pdbx_seq_one_letter_code
_entity_poly.pdbx_strand_id
1 'polypeptide(L)'
;ATRIYPDELLLKGVSTACEITRMPVERILFEFGRYFIINGLVEHLCGYLLSQAWSGYDLLLLMRDAHAQMRRTPDGITPPLFSYEVLSNEHNHMVLTYDSHRQLCTLLDGAIHGAAERFGERAHTRQLQCMKQGAPMCKFEIFFEGQSWAKNASAETLEREKQRLSKQGLANLVLQTLPFDATKAMTLADVQRVISMSNGGYHPDIYRKEHRNFPIHLSQIYSAITKLQQVGLVSSTANSERDTFNNRLYWRTPTIG
;
A
#
# COMPACT_ATOMS: atom_id res chain seq x y z
N ALA A 1 -4.90 -6.60 -15.98
CA ALA A 1 -6.29 -6.91 -16.40
C ALA A 1 -7.26 -5.96 -15.68
N THR A 2 -8.13 -5.26 -16.42
CA THR A 2 -8.97 -4.12 -15.98
C THR A 2 -10.47 -4.47 -15.88
N ARG A 3 -10.81 -5.70 -15.50
CA ARG A 3 -12.22 -6.16 -15.45
C ARG A 3 -12.70 -6.31 -14.01
N ILE A 4 -13.82 -5.69 -13.68
CA ILE A 4 -14.53 -5.87 -12.41
C ILE A 4 -15.50 -7.02 -12.56
N TYR A 5 -15.53 -7.89 -11.56
CA TYR A 5 -16.43 -9.03 -11.48
C TYR A 5 -17.40 -8.84 -10.31
N PRO A 6 -18.64 -9.35 -10.45
CA PRO A 6 -19.62 -9.35 -9.36
C PRO A 6 -19.16 -10.22 -8.18
N ASP A 7 -19.50 -9.82 -6.96
CA ASP A 7 -19.07 -10.48 -5.72
C ASP A 7 -19.59 -11.94 -5.63
N GLU A 8 -20.71 -12.25 -6.27
CA GLU A 8 -21.31 -13.59 -6.34
C GLU A 8 -20.35 -14.61 -6.97
N LEU A 9 -19.48 -14.19 -7.91
CA LEU A 9 -18.48 -15.09 -8.50
C LEU A 9 -17.40 -15.48 -7.49
N LEU A 10 -16.97 -14.55 -6.64
CA LEU A 10 -16.05 -14.87 -5.53
C LEU A 10 -16.70 -15.88 -4.58
N LEU A 11 -17.95 -15.62 -4.17
CA LEU A 11 -18.68 -16.50 -3.25
C LEU A 11 -18.87 -17.90 -3.84
N LYS A 12 -19.17 -18.00 -5.14
CA LYS A 12 -19.26 -19.29 -5.84
C LYS A 12 -17.92 -20.03 -5.83
N GLY A 13 -16.81 -19.33 -6.13
CA GLY A 13 -15.47 -19.91 -6.09
C GLY A 13 -15.11 -20.44 -4.69
N VAL A 14 -15.44 -19.69 -3.65
CA VAL A 14 -15.24 -20.11 -2.26
C VAL A 14 -16.10 -21.34 -1.92
N SER A 15 -17.36 -21.38 -2.34
CA SER A 15 -18.24 -22.55 -2.13
C SER A 15 -17.67 -23.81 -2.78
N THR A 16 -17.25 -23.73 -4.03
CA THR A 16 -16.62 -24.85 -4.74
C THR A 16 -15.33 -25.31 -4.05
N ALA A 17 -14.51 -24.38 -3.55
CA ALA A 17 -13.31 -24.74 -2.79
C ALA A 17 -13.65 -25.48 -1.49
N CYS A 18 -14.72 -25.09 -0.79
CA CYS A 18 -15.21 -25.80 0.39
C CYS A 18 -15.65 -27.23 0.06
N GLU A 19 -16.38 -27.42 -1.03
CA GLU A 19 -16.86 -28.75 -1.48
C GLU A 19 -15.70 -29.70 -1.79
N ILE A 20 -14.67 -29.22 -2.51
CA ILE A 20 -13.52 -30.01 -2.91
C ILE A 20 -12.64 -30.37 -1.70
N THR A 21 -12.38 -29.40 -0.83
CA THR A 21 -11.45 -29.56 0.30
C THR A 21 -12.11 -30.13 1.55
N ARG A 22 -13.45 -30.10 1.62
CA ARG A 22 -14.26 -30.38 2.81
C ARG A 22 -13.91 -29.50 4.02
N MET A 23 -13.34 -28.32 3.77
CA MET A 23 -13.02 -27.34 4.81
C MET A 23 -14.18 -26.34 4.98
N PRO A 24 -14.39 -25.81 6.20
CA PRO A 24 -15.38 -24.77 6.42
C PRO A 24 -14.98 -23.46 5.72
N VAL A 25 -15.98 -22.68 5.32
CA VAL A 25 -15.80 -21.41 4.58
C VAL A 25 -14.88 -20.44 5.30
N GLU A 26 -14.97 -20.34 6.62
CA GLU A 26 -14.09 -19.50 7.43
C GLU A 26 -12.62 -19.90 7.26
N ARG A 27 -12.32 -21.21 7.22
CA ARG A 27 -10.95 -21.67 7.07
C ARG A 27 -10.42 -21.40 5.66
N ILE A 28 -11.24 -21.57 4.63
CA ILE A 28 -10.88 -21.23 3.25
C ILE A 28 -10.58 -19.73 3.11
N LEU A 29 -11.45 -18.86 3.64
CA LEU A 29 -11.24 -17.42 3.58
C LEU A 29 -9.99 -16.97 4.34
N PHE A 30 -9.76 -17.54 5.53
CA PHE A 30 -8.57 -17.27 6.33
C PHE A 30 -7.29 -17.67 5.58
N GLU A 31 -7.20 -18.92 5.10
CA GLU A 31 -6.02 -19.39 4.36
C GLU A 31 -5.82 -18.62 3.05
N PHE A 32 -6.91 -18.28 2.36
CA PHE A 32 -6.82 -17.46 1.16
C PHE A 32 -6.26 -16.07 1.48
N GLY A 33 -6.72 -15.40 2.53
CA GLY A 33 -6.17 -14.10 2.95
C GLY A 33 -4.70 -14.20 3.34
N ARG A 34 -4.33 -15.21 4.13
CA ARG A 34 -2.93 -15.46 4.55
C ARG A 34 -2.03 -15.71 3.34
N TYR A 35 -2.42 -16.66 2.49
CA TYR A 35 -1.71 -17.00 1.27
C TYR A 35 -1.63 -15.85 0.27
N PHE A 36 -2.72 -15.08 0.12
CA PHE A 36 -2.76 -13.92 -0.74
C PHE A 36 -1.62 -12.98 -0.38
N ILE A 37 -1.46 -12.67 0.90
CA ILE A 37 -0.35 -11.84 1.33
C ILE A 37 0.97 -12.54 1.00
N ILE A 38 1.28 -13.73 1.53
CA ILE A 38 2.65 -14.30 1.43
C ILE A 38 3.08 -14.79 0.03
N ASN A 39 2.17 -14.96 -0.93
CA ASN A 39 2.54 -15.50 -2.23
C ASN A 39 3.36 -14.53 -3.09
N GLY A 40 4.14 -15.07 -4.03
CA GLY A 40 5.00 -14.29 -4.93
C GLY A 40 4.24 -13.49 -6.00
N LEU A 41 2.96 -13.76 -6.25
CA LEU A 41 2.15 -12.96 -7.19
C LEU A 41 1.86 -11.57 -6.61
N VAL A 42 1.70 -11.44 -5.29
CA VAL A 42 1.53 -10.14 -4.65
C VAL A 42 2.81 -9.30 -4.69
N GLU A 43 4.00 -9.90 -4.80
CA GLU A 43 5.21 -9.14 -5.09
C GLU A 43 5.18 -8.51 -6.49
N HIS A 44 4.56 -9.17 -7.47
CA HIS A 44 4.44 -8.62 -8.82
C HIS A 44 3.34 -7.55 -8.91
N LEU A 45 2.22 -7.74 -8.19
CA LEU A 45 1.06 -6.84 -8.25
C LEU A 45 1.17 -5.65 -7.29
N CYS A 46 1.74 -5.89 -6.11
CA CYS A 46 1.81 -4.96 -4.99
C CYS A 46 3.24 -4.78 -4.48
N GLY A 47 4.27 -5.20 -5.22
CA GLY A 47 5.68 -5.11 -4.81
C GLY A 47 6.07 -3.69 -4.40
N TYR A 48 5.48 -2.69 -5.04
CA TYR A 48 5.62 -1.30 -4.65
C TYR A 48 5.16 -1.03 -3.21
N LEU A 49 3.98 -1.51 -2.80
CA LEU A 49 3.46 -1.36 -1.43
C LEU A 49 4.25 -2.20 -0.43
N LEU A 50 4.57 -3.44 -0.79
CA LEU A 50 5.35 -4.34 0.06
C LEU A 50 6.75 -3.79 0.34
N SER A 51 7.39 -3.13 -0.62
CA SER A 51 8.72 -2.53 -0.46
C SER A 51 8.80 -1.38 0.55
N GLN A 52 7.65 -0.87 1.01
CA GLN A 52 7.55 0.20 2.00
C GLN A 52 7.26 -0.31 3.41
N ALA A 53 6.85 -1.57 3.54
CA ALA A 53 6.53 -2.19 4.81
C ALA A 53 7.74 -2.93 5.38
N TRP A 54 7.88 -2.89 6.70
CA TRP A 54 9.02 -3.43 7.43
C TRP A 54 8.62 -4.38 8.56
N SER A 55 7.34 -4.40 8.86
CA SER A 55 6.70 -5.26 9.84
C SER A 55 5.30 -5.55 9.34
N GLY A 56 4.64 -6.54 9.94
CA GLY A 56 3.21 -6.75 9.73
C GLY A 56 2.43 -5.49 10.10
N TYR A 57 2.83 -4.80 11.19
CA TYR A 57 2.24 -3.55 11.64
C TYR A 57 2.30 -2.45 10.56
N ASP A 58 3.48 -2.22 9.96
CA ASP A 58 3.65 -1.19 8.92
C ASP A 58 2.85 -1.51 7.66
N LEU A 59 2.81 -2.78 7.26
CA LEU A 59 2.02 -3.21 6.12
C LEU A 59 0.54 -2.90 6.33
N LEU A 60 0.01 -3.17 7.53
CA LEU A 60 -1.38 -2.83 7.85
C LEU A 60 -1.62 -1.33 7.71
N LEU A 61 -0.75 -0.47 8.26
CA LEU A 61 -0.92 0.99 8.14
C LEU A 61 -0.95 1.46 6.68
N LEU A 62 -0.06 0.93 5.84
CA LEU A 62 -0.03 1.25 4.40
C LEU A 62 -1.32 0.83 3.68
N MET A 63 -1.98 -0.25 4.12
CA MET A 63 -3.22 -0.71 3.49
C MET A 63 -4.37 0.29 3.65
N ARG A 64 -4.44 1.07 4.73
CA ARG A 64 -5.46 2.14 4.85
C ARG A 64 -5.35 3.14 3.72
N ASP A 65 -4.15 3.65 3.49
CA ASP A 65 -3.94 4.68 2.47
C ASP A 65 -4.12 4.11 1.07
N ALA A 66 -3.59 2.90 0.81
CA ALA A 66 -3.78 2.23 -0.47
C ALA A 66 -5.27 2.02 -0.81
N HIS A 67 -6.07 1.54 0.14
CA HIS A 67 -7.50 1.31 -0.08
C HIS A 67 -8.32 2.60 -0.15
N ALA A 68 -7.97 3.63 0.63
CA ALA A 68 -8.59 4.94 0.55
C ALA A 68 -8.30 5.62 -0.81
N GLN A 69 -7.08 5.45 -1.34
CA GLN A 69 -6.72 5.94 -2.67
C GLN A 69 -7.48 5.20 -3.77
N MET A 70 -7.52 3.87 -3.74
CA MET A 70 -8.28 3.05 -4.70
C MET A 70 -9.75 3.49 -4.78
N ARG A 71 -10.37 3.83 -3.65
CA ARG A 71 -11.76 4.31 -3.60
C ARG A 71 -11.99 5.64 -4.33
N ARG A 72 -10.96 6.49 -4.45
CA ARG A 72 -11.05 7.79 -5.14
C ARG A 72 -10.92 7.67 -6.65
N THR A 73 -10.43 6.53 -7.13
CA THR A 73 -10.34 6.28 -8.57
C THR A 73 -11.74 6.06 -9.14
N PRO A 74 -12.14 6.71 -10.26
CA PRO A 74 -13.48 6.61 -10.84
C PRO A 74 -13.91 5.22 -11.36
N ASP A 75 -13.15 4.17 -11.06
CA ASP A 75 -13.23 2.86 -11.71
C ASP A 75 -14.31 1.95 -11.12
N GLY A 76 -15.26 2.46 -10.31
CA GLY A 76 -16.38 1.67 -9.77
C GLY A 76 -15.99 0.60 -8.73
N ILE A 77 -14.75 0.59 -8.25
CA ILE A 77 -14.28 -0.31 -7.20
C ILE A 77 -14.72 0.16 -5.81
N THR A 78 -15.08 -0.79 -4.94
CA THR A 78 -15.58 -0.54 -3.58
C THR A 78 -14.68 -1.18 -2.52
N PRO A 79 -13.41 -0.77 -2.37
CA PRO A 79 -12.46 -1.37 -1.43
C PRO A 79 -12.92 -1.22 0.03
N PRO A 80 -12.53 -2.11 0.97
CA PRO A 80 -12.78 -1.88 2.39
C PRO A 80 -12.15 -0.58 2.90
N LEU A 81 -12.72 0.00 3.96
CA LEU A 81 -12.12 1.10 4.70
C LEU A 81 -11.47 0.58 5.97
N PHE A 82 -10.33 1.18 6.28
CA PHE A 82 -9.55 0.87 7.48
C PHE A 82 -9.28 2.12 8.31
N SER A 83 -9.32 1.98 9.62
CA SER A 83 -8.76 2.95 10.58
C SER A 83 -8.06 2.23 11.71
N TYR A 84 -7.12 2.91 12.37
CA TYR A 84 -6.31 2.32 13.43
C TYR A 84 -6.29 3.19 14.67
N GLU A 85 -6.25 2.53 15.82
CA GLU A 85 -5.95 3.11 17.11
C GLU A 85 -4.68 2.44 17.64
N VAL A 86 -3.66 3.24 17.95
CA VAL A 86 -2.38 2.72 18.44
C VAL A 86 -2.51 2.46 19.93
N LEU A 87 -2.22 1.23 20.36
CA LEU A 87 -2.30 0.84 21.77
C LEU A 87 -0.93 0.80 22.47
N SER A 88 0.17 0.82 21.70
CA SER A 88 1.54 0.80 22.22
C SER A 88 2.46 1.73 21.43
N ASN A 89 3.38 2.39 22.15
CA ASN A 89 4.45 3.20 21.55
C ASN A 89 5.51 2.37 20.83
N GLU A 90 5.55 1.05 21.06
CA GLU A 90 6.47 0.13 20.37
C GLU A 90 5.98 -0.29 18.97
N HIS A 91 4.85 0.26 18.50
CA HIS A 91 4.29 0.02 17.18
C HIS A 91 4.13 -1.48 16.85
N ASN A 92 3.64 -2.24 17.82
CA ASN A 92 3.33 -3.66 17.69
C ASN A 92 1.91 -4.01 18.17
N HIS A 93 1.15 -3.03 18.67
CA HIS A 93 -0.19 -3.25 19.23
C HIS A 93 -1.14 -2.17 18.74
N MET A 94 -2.24 -2.58 18.09
CA MET A 94 -3.25 -1.67 17.57
C MET A 94 -4.66 -2.26 17.68
N VAL A 95 -5.67 -1.39 17.59
CA VAL A 95 -7.02 -1.78 17.17
C VAL A 95 -7.22 -1.37 15.71
N LEU A 96 -7.49 -2.34 14.85
CA LEU A 96 -7.89 -2.14 13.46
C LEU A 96 -9.42 -2.15 13.37
N THR A 97 -10.00 -1.10 12.80
CA THR A 97 -11.41 -1.05 12.41
C THR A 97 -11.54 -1.32 10.92
N TYR A 98 -12.44 -2.22 10.55
CA TYR A 98 -12.74 -2.64 9.19
C TYR A 98 -14.20 -2.38 8.87
N ASP A 99 -14.43 -1.64 7.79
CA ASP A 99 -15.76 -1.35 7.26
C ASP A 99 -15.85 -1.78 5.79
N SER A 100 -16.77 -2.72 5.53
CA SER A 100 -17.05 -3.23 4.19
C SER A 100 -18.40 -3.95 4.17
N HIS A 101 -19.24 -3.59 3.20
CA HIS A 101 -20.49 -4.30 2.92
C HIS A 101 -20.29 -5.80 2.62
N ARG A 102 -19.09 -6.21 2.19
CA ARG A 102 -18.78 -7.62 1.87
C ARG A 102 -18.59 -8.51 3.10
N GLN A 103 -18.38 -7.93 4.29
CA GLN A 103 -18.20 -8.67 5.55
C GLN A 103 -17.11 -9.77 5.51
N LEU A 104 -16.04 -9.56 4.74
CA LEU A 104 -14.92 -10.51 4.57
C LEU A 104 -13.89 -10.43 5.72
N CYS A 105 -14.37 -10.30 6.95
CA CYS A 105 -13.50 -10.09 8.11
C CYS A 105 -12.58 -11.28 8.41
N THR A 106 -13.00 -12.51 8.09
CA THR A 106 -12.14 -13.70 8.21
C THR A 106 -11.00 -13.72 7.19
N LEU A 107 -11.23 -13.20 5.98
CA LEU A 107 -10.17 -13.03 4.98
C LEU A 107 -9.16 -11.97 5.46
N LEU A 108 -9.65 -10.85 6.01
CA LEU A 108 -8.79 -9.84 6.63
C LEU A 108 -7.93 -10.42 7.75
N ASP A 109 -8.51 -11.23 8.63
CA ASP A 109 -7.78 -11.89 9.71
C ASP A 109 -6.65 -12.78 9.18
N GLY A 110 -6.93 -13.56 8.13
CA GLY A 110 -5.91 -14.30 7.40
C GLY A 110 -4.81 -13.41 6.83
N ALA A 111 -5.18 -12.29 6.20
CA ALA A 111 -4.23 -11.33 5.65
C ALA A 111 -3.34 -10.68 6.72
N ILE A 112 -3.86 -10.40 7.92
CA ILE A 112 -3.07 -9.91 9.06
C ILE A 112 -2.00 -10.93 9.46
N HIS A 113 -2.36 -12.22 9.53
CA HIS A 113 -1.39 -13.28 9.83
C HIS A 113 -0.37 -13.46 8.71
N GLY A 114 -0.80 -13.38 7.45
CA GLY A 114 0.11 -13.43 6.31
C GLY A 114 1.07 -12.24 6.28
N ALA A 115 0.63 -11.06 6.75
CA ALA A 115 1.50 -9.91 6.90
C ALA A 115 2.61 -10.18 7.91
N ALA A 116 2.27 -10.67 9.11
CA ALA A 116 3.26 -11.04 10.12
C ALA A 116 4.25 -12.08 9.58
N GLU A 117 3.74 -13.15 8.97
CA GLU A 117 4.56 -14.24 8.43
C GLU A 117 5.56 -13.76 7.38
N ARG A 118 5.15 -12.86 6.48
CA ARG A 118 6.06 -12.26 5.49
C ARG A 118 7.28 -11.60 6.16
N PHE A 119 7.10 -10.97 7.32
CA PHE A 119 8.16 -10.26 8.03
C PHE A 119 8.85 -11.10 9.11
N GLY A 120 8.57 -12.40 9.18
CA GLY A 120 9.14 -13.28 10.21
C GLY A 120 8.57 -13.04 11.61
N GLU A 121 7.39 -12.44 11.69
CA GLU A 121 6.65 -12.14 12.91
C GLU A 121 5.50 -13.13 13.11
N ARG A 122 4.91 -13.09 14.30
CA ARG A 122 3.63 -13.75 14.63
C ARG A 122 2.60 -12.68 14.96
N ALA A 123 1.43 -12.75 14.33
CA ALA A 123 0.29 -11.94 14.73
C ALA A 123 -0.57 -12.70 15.75
N HIS A 124 -1.09 -11.97 16.72
CA HIS A 124 -2.14 -12.40 17.63
C HIS A 124 -3.33 -11.47 17.41
N THR A 125 -4.47 -12.03 17.02
CA THR A 125 -5.68 -11.23 16.76
C THR A 125 -6.79 -11.62 17.71
N ARG A 126 -7.56 -10.61 18.14
CA ARG A 126 -8.81 -10.79 18.89
C ARG A 126 -9.89 -9.94 18.26
N GLN A 127 -10.93 -10.59 17.72
CA GLN A 127 -12.06 -9.88 17.14
C GLN A 127 -12.98 -9.35 18.26
N LEU A 128 -12.99 -8.04 18.43
CA LEU A 128 -13.78 -7.34 19.45
C LEU A 128 -15.23 -7.09 19.00
N GLN A 129 -15.42 -6.81 17.71
CA GLN A 129 -16.71 -6.53 17.09
C GLN A 129 -16.76 -7.15 15.69
N CYS A 130 -17.94 -7.60 15.26
CA CYS A 130 -18.11 -8.28 13.98
C CYS A 130 -19.43 -7.89 13.29
N MET A 131 -19.35 -7.49 12.01
CA MET A 131 -20.52 -7.17 11.19
C MET A 131 -21.42 -8.39 10.96
N LYS A 132 -20.84 -9.60 10.88
CA LYS A 132 -21.61 -10.85 10.81
C LYS A 132 -22.44 -11.11 12.09
N GLN A 133 -22.13 -10.42 13.18
CA GLN A 133 -22.82 -10.50 14.47
C GLN A 133 -23.68 -9.24 14.75
N GLY A 134 -23.91 -8.40 13.74
CA GLY A 134 -24.76 -7.21 13.84
C GLY A 134 -24.04 -5.93 14.28
N ALA A 135 -22.72 -5.95 14.48
CA ALA A 135 -21.97 -4.71 14.75
C ALA A 135 -21.90 -3.83 13.48
N PRO A 136 -21.83 -2.50 13.60
CA PRO A 136 -21.75 -1.61 12.43
C PRO A 136 -20.45 -1.77 11.65
N MET A 137 -19.35 -2.11 12.33
CA MET A 137 -18.03 -2.34 11.75
C MET A 137 -17.34 -3.49 12.50
N CYS A 138 -16.37 -4.14 11.86
CA CYS A 138 -15.53 -5.11 12.56
C CYS A 138 -14.39 -4.38 13.28
N LYS A 139 -14.03 -4.83 14.47
CA LYS A 139 -12.85 -4.35 15.20
C LYS A 139 -11.98 -5.52 15.61
N PHE A 140 -10.69 -5.41 15.34
CA PHE A 140 -9.67 -6.39 15.70
C PHE A 140 -8.64 -5.71 16.59
N GLU A 141 -8.42 -6.26 17.77
CA GLU A 141 -7.19 -6.00 18.52
C GLU A 141 -6.09 -6.90 17.94
N ILE A 142 -4.94 -6.32 17.63
CA ILE A 142 -3.84 -7.00 16.94
C ILE A 142 -2.55 -6.71 17.69
N PHE A 143 -1.84 -7.78 18.05
CA PHE A 143 -0.50 -7.71 18.62
C PHE A 143 0.49 -8.49 17.75
N PHE A 144 1.61 -7.86 17.41
CA PHE A 144 2.69 -8.49 16.65
C PHE A 144 3.83 -8.87 17.60
N GLU A 145 4.21 -10.15 17.55
CA GLU A 145 5.25 -10.74 18.35
C GLU A 145 6.38 -11.26 17.46
N GLY A 146 7.61 -10.88 17.78
CA GLY A 146 8.79 -11.26 17.00
C GLY A 146 9.77 -10.11 16.87
N GLN A 147 11.00 -10.43 16.48
CA GLN A 147 11.98 -9.42 16.11
C GLN A 147 11.83 -9.15 14.61
N SER A 148 11.06 -8.12 14.25
CA SER A 148 11.22 -7.49 12.93
C SER A 148 12.71 -7.25 12.69
N TRP A 149 13.19 -7.45 11.46
CA TRP A 149 14.57 -7.12 11.04
C TRP A 149 15.01 -5.72 11.51
N ALA A 150 14.07 -4.78 11.69
CA ALA A 150 14.30 -3.43 12.18
C ALA A 150 14.83 -3.36 13.63
N LYS A 151 14.52 -4.34 14.50
CA LYS A 151 14.97 -4.36 15.91
C LYS A 151 16.45 -4.72 16.07
N ASN A 152 17.05 -5.37 15.07
CA ASN A 152 18.47 -5.77 15.06
C ASN A 152 19.33 -4.92 14.10
N ALA A 153 18.72 -3.97 13.38
CA ALA A 153 19.44 -3.08 12.49
C ALA A 153 20.19 -2.01 13.29
N SER A 154 21.47 -1.80 12.99
CA SER A 154 22.24 -0.70 13.58
C SER A 154 21.59 0.66 13.24
N ALA A 155 21.82 1.68 14.07
CA ALA A 155 21.34 3.03 13.80
C ALA A 155 21.78 3.57 12.42
N GLU A 156 22.97 3.18 11.96
CA GLU A 156 23.48 3.54 10.64
C GLU A 156 22.75 2.81 9.51
N THR A 157 22.44 1.53 9.69
CA THR A 157 21.59 0.78 8.75
C THR A 157 20.19 1.37 8.71
N LEU A 158 19.61 1.70 9.86
CA LEU A 158 18.31 2.36 9.95
C LEU A 158 18.30 3.73 9.25
N GLU A 159 19.34 4.54 9.40
CA GLU A 159 19.42 5.86 8.76
C GLU A 159 19.66 5.78 7.25
N ARG A 160 20.59 4.92 6.80
CA ARG A 160 20.79 4.65 5.37
C ARG A 160 19.51 4.15 4.72
N GLU A 161 18.75 3.33 5.44
CA GLU A 161 17.51 2.77 4.95
C GLU A 161 16.34 3.76 4.99
N LYS A 162 16.23 4.59 6.03
CA LYS A 162 15.33 5.76 6.07
C LYS A 162 15.60 6.70 4.89
N GLN A 163 16.87 6.94 4.56
CA GLN A 163 17.25 7.74 3.38
C GLN A 163 16.91 7.04 2.06
N ARG A 164 17.10 5.72 1.96
CA ARG A 164 16.73 4.93 0.78
C ARG A 164 15.20 4.97 0.58
N LEU A 165 14.44 4.76 1.64
CA LEU A 165 12.98 4.87 1.66
C LEU A 165 12.51 6.27 1.31
N SER A 166 13.07 7.30 1.95
CA SER A 166 12.78 8.71 1.66
C SER A 166 12.99 9.05 0.17
N LYS A 167 14.00 8.43 -0.45
CA LYS A 167 14.23 8.53 -1.90
C LYS A 167 13.24 7.70 -2.72
N GLN A 168 12.86 6.51 -2.25
CA GLN A 168 11.96 5.59 -2.97
C GLN A 168 10.51 6.04 -2.95
N GLY A 169 9.99 6.40 -1.79
CA GLY A 169 8.64 6.90 -1.74
C GLY A 169 8.54 8.26 -2.48
N LEU A 170 9.58 9.11 -2.50
CA LEU A 170 9.50 10.36 -3.27
C LEU A 170 9.33 10.01 -4.75
N ALA A 171 10.07 9.01 -5.23
CA ALA A 171 9.86 8.46 -6.57
C ALA A 171 8.44 7.94 -6.76
N ASN A 172 7.85 7.27 -5.78
CA ASN A 172 6.47 6.87 -5.93
C ASN A 172 5.48 8.03 -5.93
N LEU A 173 5.64 9.00 -5.05
CA LEU A 173 4.73 10.14 -5.01
C LEU A 173 4.80 10.91 -6.33
N VAL A 174 6.00 11.02 -6.90
CA VAL A 174 6.21 11.49 -8.28
C VAL A 174 5.47 10.62 -9.27
N LEU A 175 5.67 9.30 -9.24
CA LEU A 175 4.97 8.37 -10.13
C LEU A 175 3.46 8.54 -10.01
N GLN A 176 2.89 8.48 -8.81
CA GLN A 176 1.48 8.67 -8.46
C GLN A 176 0.91 10.02 -8.91
N THR A 177 1.74 11.07 -8.94
CA THR A 177 1.36 12.40 -9.41
C THR A 177 1.28 12.44 -10.93
N LEU A 178 2.17 11.72 -11.64
CA LEU A 178 2.22 11.74 -13.09
C LEU A 178 0.98 11.06 -13.71
N PRO A 179 0.42 11.63 -14.79
CA PRO A 179 -0.72 11.07 -15.49
C PRO A 179 -0.28 9.93 -16.42
N PHE A 180 -1.21 9.01 -16.73
CA PHE A 180 -1.00 7.98 -17.76
C PHE A 180 -1.16 8.51 -19.19
N ASP A 181 -1.92 9.60 -19.35
CA ASP A 181 -2.21 10.22 -20.64
C ASP A 181 -1.12 11.25 -21.00
N ALA A 182 -0.40 11.01 -22.11
CA ALA A 182 0.65 11.89 -22.59
C ALA A 182 0.15 13.31 -22.94
N THR A 183 -1.13 13.48 -23.27
CA THR A 183 -1.72 14.81 -23.54
C THR A 183 -1.87 15.65 -22.27
N LYS A 184 -1.84 15.02 -21.10
CA LYS A 184 -1.92 15.66 -19.77
C LYS A 184 -0.56 15.76 -19.09
N ALA A 185 0.52 15.46 -19.80
CA ALA A 185 1.86 15.40 -19.24
C ALA A 185 2.25 16.68 -18.48
N MET A 186 3.05 16.50 -17.43
CA MET A 186 3.32 17.55 -16.43
C MET A 186 4.78 18.01 -16.49
N THR A 187 5.05 19.27 -16.21
CA THR A 187 6.42 19.75 -15.96
C THR A 187 6.92 19.34 -14.57
N LEU A 188 8.23 19.44 -14.31
CA LEU A 188 8.77 19.25 -12.95
C LEU A 188 8.14 20.20 -11.93
N ALA A 189 7.87 21.44 -12.33
CA ALA A 189 7.24 22.44 -11.46
C ALA A 189 5.78 22.07 -11.13
N ASP A 190 5.04 21.50 -12.10
CA ASP A 190 3.68 21.02 -11.86
C ASP A 190 3.67 19.84 -10.90
N VAL A 191 4.59 18.88 -11.07
CA VAL A 191 4.74 17.75 -10.15
C VAL A 191 5.07 18.24 -8.75
N GLN A 192 6.03 19.15 -8.60
CA GLN A 192 6.39 19.74 -7.30
C GLN A 192 5.20 20.43 -6.63
N ARG A 193 4.41 21.19 -7.39
CA ARG A 193 3.23 21.89 -6.88
C ARG A 193 2.20 20.91 -6.34
N VAL A 194 1.86 19.87 -7.10
CA VAL A 194 0.87 18.85 -6.69
C VAL A 194 1.35 18.08 -5.46
N ILE A 195 2.64 17.72 -5.42
CA ILE A 195 3.25 17.03 -4.28
C ILE A 195 3.25 17.92 -3.02
N SER A 196 3.54 19.21 -3.18
CA SER A 196 3.55 20.15 -2.05
C SER A 196 2.15 20.41 -1.51
N MET A 197 1.12 20.38 -2.36
CA MET A 197 -0.29 20.52 -1.95
C MET A 197 -0.87 19.28 -1.27
N SER A 198 -0.29 18.09 -1.49
CA SER A 198 -0.77 16.83 -0.92
C SER A 198 -0.30 16.58 0.53
N ASN A 199 0.28 17.60 1.18
CA ASN A 199 0.55 17.70 2.61
C ASN A 199 1.24 16.46 3.21
N GLY A 200 2.29 15.98 2.55
CA GLY A 200 3.18 14.96 3.12
C GLY A 200 2.52 13.59 3.31
N GLY A 201 1.66 13.14 2.39
CA GLY A 201 1.22 11.72 2.27
C GLY A 201 2.36 10.76 1.90
N TYR A 202 3.58 11.15 2.25
CA TYR A 202 4.85 10.56 1.87
C TYR A 202 5.25 9.40 2.80
N HIS A 203 4.63 9.38 3.98
CA HIS A 203 4.98 8.54 5.09
C HIS A 203 3.68 8.14 5.83
N PRO A 204 3.53 6.87 6.26
CA PRO A 204 2.47 6.48 7.19
C PRO A 204 2.38 7.46 8.37
N ASP A 205 1.17 7.73 8.86
CA ASP A 205 0.90 8.75 9.90
C ASP A 205 1.84 8.66 11.13
N ILE A 206 2.36 7.47 11.45
CA ILE A 206 3.35 7.23 12.51
C ILE A 206 4.71 7.91 12.27
N TYR A 207 5.17 8.03 11.02
CA TYR A 207 6.42 8.72 10.67
C TYR A 207 6.20 10.22 10.42
N ARG A 208 4.93 10.65 10.29
CA ARG A 208 4.57 12.06 10.07
C ARG A 208 4.83 12.95 11.29
N LYS A 209 4.84 12.38 12.50
CA LYS A 209 5.06 13.12 13.76
C LYS A 209 6.51 13.56 13.96
N GLU A 210 7.49 12.90 13.35
CA GLU A 210 8.92 13.24 13.51
C GLU A 210 9.48 14.07 12.33
N HIS A 211 8.86 14.01 11.15
CA HIS A 211 9.30 14.76 9.99
C HIS A 211 8.64 16.14 9.92
N ARG A 212 9.41 17.19 10.23
CA ARG A 212 9.06 18.57 9.84
C ARG A 212 8.78 18.60 8.34
N ASN A 213 7.77 19.36 7.90
CA ASN A 213 7.50 19.64 6.48
C ASN A 213 8.74 20.28 5.85
N PHE A 214 9.65 19.47 5.29
CA PHE A 214 10.77 19.97 4.51
C PHE A 214 10.28 20.25 3.08
N PRO A 215 10.56 21.43 2.53
CA PRO A 215 10.21 21.74 1.14
C PRO A 215 10.92 20.75 0.21
N ILE A 216 10.15 20.03 -0.60
CA ILE A 216 10.72 19.11 -1.60
C ILE A 216 11.29 19.95 -2.74
N HIS A 217 12.58 19.81 -3.01
CA HIS A 217 13.26 20.56 -4.07
C HIS A 217 13.11 19.89 -5.44
N LEU A 218 13.10 20.70 -6.51
CA LEU A 218 13.02 20.23 -7.90
C LEU A 218 14.10 19.19 -8.25
N SER A 219 15.31 19.33 -7.70
CA SER A 219 16.41 18.39 -7.92
C SER A 219 16.10 16.98 -7.39
N GLN A 220 15.37 16.89 -6.27
CA GLN A 220 14.97 15.62 -5.68
C GLN A 220 13.89 14.95 -6.53
N ILE A 221 12.92 15.72 -7.01
CA ILE A 221 11.89 15.24 -7.95
C ILE A 221 12.53 14.77 -9.25
N TYR A 222 13.44 15.56 -9.81
CA TYR A 222 14.16 15.21 -11.02
C TYR A 222 14.94 13.90 -10.86
N SER A 223 15.71 13.75 -9.77
CA SER A 223 16.43 12.50 -9.48
C SER A 223 15.48 11.30 -9.38
N ALA A 224 14.30 11.49 -8.80
CA ALA A 224 13.28 10.46 -8.69
C ALA A 224 12.70 10.07 -10.07
N ILE A 225 12.39 11.05 -10.91
CA ILE A 225 11.97 10.83 -12.30
C ILE A 225 13.03 10.07 -13.09
N THR A 226 14.30 10.48 -13.03
CA THR A 226 15.39 9.82 -13.77
C THR A 226 15.47 8.33 -13.43
N LYS A 227 15.31 7.96 -12.15
CA LYS A 227 15.28 6.55 -11.73
C LYS A 227 14.08 5.81 -12.31
N LEU A 228 12.89 6.42 -12.31
CA LEU A 228 11.69 5.83 -12.90
C LEU A 228 11.81 5.65 -14.42
N GLN A 229 12.51 6.55 -15.10
CA GLN A 229 12.81 6.42 -16.54
C GLN A 229 13.76 5.25 -16.81
N GLN A 230 14.78 5.04 -15.96
CA GLN A 230 15.72 3.91 -16.10
C GLN A 230 15.02 2.55 -16.00
N VAL A 231 13.96 2.45 -15.20
CA VAL A 231 13.14 1.23 -15.06
C VAL A 231 11.92 1.21 -15.98
N GLY A 232 11.81 2.16 -16.91
CA GLY A 232 10.76 2.20 -17.94
C GLY A 232 9.37 2.63 -17.48
N LEU A 233 9.21 3.14 -16.25
CA LEU A 233 7.91 3.51 -15.67
C LEU A 233 7.46 4.94 -16.01
N VAL A 234 8.38 5.80 -16.44
CA VAL A 234 8.10 7.19 -16.81
C VAL A 234 8.67 7.49 -18.19
N SER A 235 7.90 8.22 -18.99
CA SER A 235 8.29 8.75 -20.28
C SER A 235 8.40 10.27 -20.23
N SER A 236 9.09 10.86 -21.21
CA SER A 236 9.23 12.31 -21.31
C SER A 236 9.40 12.80 -22.74
N THR A 237 9.20 14.10 -22.96
CA THR A 237 9.51 14.78 -24.23
C THR A 237 11.00 15.07 -24.43
N ALA A 238 11.87 14.42 -23.66
CA ALA A 238 13.32 14.59 -23.77
C ALA A 238 13.78 14.36 -25.22
N ASN A 239 14.71 15.18 -25.69
CA ASN A 239 15.26 15.16 -27.06
C ASN A 239 14.31 15.68 -28.17
N SER A 240 13.25 16.41 -27.82
CA SER A 240 12.48 17.20 -28.80
C SER A 240 13.16 18.55 -29.07
N GLU A 241 12.93 19.15 -30.24
CA GLU A 241 13.60 20.40 -30.67
C GLU A 241 13.40 21.61 -29.71
N ARG A 242 12.40 21.55 -28.82
CA ARG A 242 12.09 22.60 -27.84
C ARG A 242 12.30 22.17 -26.40
N ASP A 243 12.94 21.02 -26.15
CA ASP A 243 13.15 20.46 -24.82
C ASP A 243 14.14 21.28 -23.98
N THR A 244 13.73 21.66 -22.78
CA THR A 244 14.53 22.31 -21.75
C THR A 244 14.15 21.74 -20.39
N PHE A 245 15.00 21.92 -19.38
CA PHE A 245 14.70 21.47 -18.01
C PHE A 245 13.36 22.00 -17.46
N ASN A 246 12.96 23.22 -17.86
CA ASN A 246 11.77 23.87 -17.33
C ASN A 246 10.47 23.49 -18.05
N ASN A 247 10.55 23.07 -19.31
CA ASN A 247 9.37 22.76 -20.13
C ASN A 247 9.27 21.29 -20.53
N ARG A 248 10.23 20.43 -20.12
CA ARG A 248 10.15 18.99 -20.32
C ARG A 248 8.90 18.44 -19.64
N LEU A 249 8.11 17.72 -20.42
CA LEU A 249 6.88 17.09 -19.95
C LEU A 249 7.12 15.63 -19.63
N TYR A 250 6.48 15.15 -18.57
CA TYR A 250 6.60 13.80 -18.05
C TYR A 250 5.21 13.17 -17.88
N TRP A 251 5.12 11.87 -18.17
CA TRP A 251 3.93 11.04 -17.97
C TRP A 251 4.34 9.62 -17.63
N ARG A 252 3.43 8.82 -17.09
CA ARG A 252 3.70 7.40 -16.85
C ARG A 252 3.72 6.65 -18.15
N THR A 253 4.70 5.78 -18.32
CA THR A 253 4.66 4.78 -19.38
C THR A 253 3.57 3.77 -19.04
N PRO A 254 2.64 3.46 -19.96
CA PRO A 254 1.73 2.35 -19.76
C PRO A 254 2.55 1.08 -19.49
N THR A 255 2.24 0.34 -18.44
CA THR A 255 2.71 -1.04 -18.32
C THR A 255 2.00 -1.84 -19.40
N ILE A 256 2.64 -1.94 -20.57
CA ILE A 256 2.21 -2.85 -21.62
C ILE A 256 2.44 -4.25 -21.06
N GLY A 257 1.33 -4.93 -20.75
CA GLY A 257 1.25 -6.38 -20.63
C GLY A 257 0.44 -6.90 -21.80
#